data_AF-A0A495XCT1-F1
#
_entry.id   AF-A0A495XCT1-F1
#
_cell.length_a   1.000
_cell.length_b   1.000
_cell.length_c   1.000
_cell.angle_alpha   90.00
_cell.angle_beta   90.00
_cell.angle_gamma   90.00
#
_symmetry.space_group_name_H-M   'P 1'
#
loop_
_entity.id
_entity.type
_entity.pdbx_description
1 polymer ?
#
loop_
_entity_poly.entity_id
_entity_poly.type
_entity_poly.pdbx_seq_one_letter_code
_entity_poly.pdbx_strand_id
1 'polypeptide(L)'
;MFIADGGGGGTTDTPPAYSGTQQKLHVDPTAIPEAKKVFADALERLDAQLQDADFALRAKNWAGDPVSKETAQKFNQDTFEAGDSAALTAIKEYRKQLEGVVQQLQAIEDNYRRVEGDNVASWGRVKRD
;
A
#
# COMPACT_ATOMS: atom_id res chain seq x y z
N MET A 1 9.22 34.35 34.15
CA MET A 1 8.35 34.59 32.97
C MET A 1 8.99 33.86 31.81
N PHE A 2 8.53 32.64 31.53
CA PHE A 2 9.01 31.79 30.45
C PHE A 2 7.95 31.79 29.37
N ILE A 3 8.33 32.24 28.17
CA ILE A 3 7.49 32.18 26.97
C ILE A 3 7.53 30.72 26.51
N ALA A 4 6.40 30.02 26.65
CA ALA A 4 6.18 28.74 26.01
C ALA A 4 5.72 29.03 24.57
N ASP A 5 6.67 28.97 23.64
CA ASP A 5 6.41 28.96 22.21
C ASP A 5 5.84 27.59 21.81
N GLY A 6 4.78 27.62 21.02
CA GLY A 6 3.93 26.49 20.72
C GLY A 6 4.58 25.49 19.77
N GLY A 7 4.46 24.20 20.10
CA GLY A 7 4.81 23.10 19.22
C GLY A 7 3.93 21.90 19.53
N GLY A 8 2.64 22.02 19.22
CA GLY A 8 1.64 20.96 19.41
C GLY A 8 1.99 19.73 18.57
N GLY A 9 2.05 18.58 19.25
CA GLY A 9 2.42 17.30 18.70
C GLY A 9 1.60 16.89 17.48
N GLY A 10 2.29 16.65 16.37
CA GLY A 10 1.86 15.71 15.35
C GLY A 10 2.23 14.30 15.83
N THR A 11 1.24 13.50 16.13
CA THR A 11 1.40 12.07 16.42
C THR A 11 2.22 11.40 15.34
N THR A 12 3.14 10.55 15.76
CA THR A 12 4.05 9.73 14.97
C THR A 12 3.34 8.96 13.84
N ASP A 13 3.47 9.43 12.61
CA ASP A 13 3.27 8.61 11.40
C ASP A 13 4.44 7.65 11.29
N THR A 14 4.44 6.60 12.11
CA THR A 14 5.29 5.44 11.87
C THR A 14 4.72 4.71 10.66
N PRO A 15 5.44 4.68 9.51
CA PRO A 15 4.97 3.93 8.35
C PRO A 15 4.78 2.46 8.74
N PRO A 16 3.83 1.73 8.13
CA PRO A 16 3.68 0.31 8.41
C PRO A 16 5.02 -0.41 8.16
N ALA A 17 5.38 -1.31 9.08
CA ALA A 17 6.59 -2.11 8.94
C ALA A 17 6.34 -3.17 7.85
N TYR A 18 6.98 -2.99 6.69
CA TYR A 18 6.93 -3.94 5.58
C TYR A 18 8.25 -4.69 5.46
N SER A 19 8.21 -5.92 4.97
CA SER A 19 9.42 -6.71 4.70
C SER A 19 10.23 -6.08 3.57
N GLY A 20 11.49 -5.71 3.84
CA GLY A 20 12.43 -5.17 2.85
C GLY A 20 12.95 -3.76 3.17
N THR A 21 13.73 -3.19 2.26
CA THR A 21 14.24 -1.82 2.38
C THR A 21 13.09 -0.83 2.21
N GLN A 22 12.72 -0.11 3.28
CA GLN A 22 11.73 0.97 3.20
C GLN A 22 12.22 2.06 2.24
N GLN A 23 11.59 2.16 1.07
CA GLN A 23 11.84 3.26 0.14
C GLN A 23 10.89 4.41 0.46
N LYS A 24 11.45 5.60 0.61
CA LYS A 24 10.68 6.84 0.78
C LYS A 24 10.35 7.39 -0.59
N LEU A 25 9.06 7.58 -0.86
CA LEU A 25 8.58 8.26 -2.06
C LEU A 25 8.34 9.74 -1.74
N HIS A 26 9.00 10.63 -2.48
CA HIS A 26 8.74 12.05 -2.42
C HIS A 26 7.74 12.43 -3.53
N VAL A 27 6.59 12.99 -3.16
CA VAL A 27 5.53 13.39 -4.08
C VAL A 27 5.21 14.86 -3.86
N ASP A 28 5.12 15.63 -4.95
CA ASP A 28 4.64 17.01 -4.89
C ASP A 28 3.15 17.03 -4.48
N PRO A 29 2.71 17.93 -3.58
CA PRO A 29 1.30 17.99 -3.15
C PRO A 29 0.29 18.04 -4.30
N THR A 30 0.64 18.73 -5.39
CA THR A 30 -0.23 18.85 -6.58
C THR A 30 -0.37 17.54 -7.35
N ALA A 31 0.61 16.64 -7.22
CA ALA A 31 0.63 15.33 -7.87
C ALA A 31 -0.02 14.21 -7.02
N ILE A 32 -0.38 14.48 -5.76
CA ILE A 32 -0.98 13.48 -4.85
C ILE A 32 -2.23 12.82 -5.45
N PRO A 33 -3.19 13.55 -6.06
CA PRO A 33 -4.38 12.90 -6.63
C PRO A 33 -4.05 11.93 -7.76
N GLU A 34 -3.10 12.30 -8.63
CA GLU A 34 -2.65 11.45 -9.74
C GLU A 34 -1.86 10.24 -9.22
N ALA A 35 -0.95 10.44 -8.27
CA ALA A 35 -0.21 9.35 -7.64
C ALA A 35 -1.16 8.35 -6.98
N LYS A 36 -2.16 8.84 -6.22
CA LYS A 36 -3.18 8.00 -5.59
C LYS A 36 -3.92 7.16 -6.62
N LYS A 37 -4.31 7.76 -7.75
CA LYS A 37 -4.97 7.05 -8.84
C LYS A 37 -4.08 5.94 -9.41
N VAL A 38 -2.81 6.20 -9.66
CA VAL A 38 -1.88 5.19 -10.20
C VAL A 38 -1.74 3.99 -9.25
N PHE A 39 -1.57 4.23 -7.94
CA PHE A 39 -1.47 3.15 -6.96
C PHE A 39 -2.80 2.41 -6.79
N ALA A 40 -3.94 3.10 -6.85
CA ALA A 40 -5.26 2.47 -6.80
C ALA A 40 -5.52 1.59 -8.03
N ASP A 41 -5.23 2.09 -9.24
CA ASP A 41 -5.37 1.34 -10.49
C ASP A 41 -4.45 0.11 -10.50
N ALA A 42 -3.24 0.22 -9.92
CA ALA A 42 -2.31 -0.90 -9.78
C ALA A 42 -2.81 -1.95 -8.77
N LEU A 43 -3.35 -1.51 -7.63
CA LEU A 43 -3.94 -2.38 -6.62
C LEU A 43 -5.15 -3.14 -7.19
N GLU A 44 -6.05 -2.47 -7.91
CA GLU A 44 -7.21 -3.09 -8.54
C GLU A 44 -6.80 -4.19 -9.53
N ARG A 45 -5.79 -3.93 -10.36
CA ARG A 45 -5.26 -4.95 -11.30
C ARG A 45 -4.67 -6.14 -10.57
N LEU A 46 -3.96 -5.91 -9.48
CA LEU A 46 -3.37 -6.99 -8.67
C LEU A 46 -4.46 -7.80 -7.97
N ASP A 47 -5.50 -7.14 -7.45
CA ASP A 47 -6.64 -7.80 -6.80
C ASP A 47 -7.36 -8.74 -7.77
N ALA A 48 -7.60 -8.30 -9.00
CA ALA A 48 -8.19 -9.13 -10.04
C ALA A 48 -7.35 -10.38 -10.36
N GLN A 49 -6.01 -10.25 -10.35
CA GLN A 49 -5.12 -11.40 -10.57
C GLN A 49 -5.07 -12.35 -9.37
N LEU A 50 -5.20 -11.83 -8.15
CA LEU A 50 -5.13 -12.61 -6.92
C LEU A 50 -6.44 -13.32 -6.58
N GLN A 51 -7.58 -12.86 -7.10
CA GLN A 51 -8.92 -13.35 -6.73
C GLN A 51 -9.03 -14.89 -6.75
N ASP A 52 -8.52 -15.53 -7.79
CA ASP A 52 -8.57 -17.00 -7.95
C ASP A 52 -7.18 -17.66 -7.92
N ALA A 53 -6.13 -16.91 -7.59
CA ALA A 53 -4.74 -17.38 -7.69
C ALA A 53 -4.47 -18.63 -6.82
N ASP A 54 -5.06 -18.70 -5.63
CA ASP A 54 -4.91 -19.84 -4.70
C ASP A 54 -5.38 -21.17 -5.33
N PHE A 55 -6.41 -21.13 -6.20
CA PHE A 55 -6.93 -22.31 -6.87
C PHE A 55 -6.33 -22.50 -8.27
N ALA A 56 -6.29 -21.42 -9.06
CA ALA A 56 -5.89 -21.46 -10.46
C ALA A 56 -4.42 -21.84 -10.66
N LEU A 57 -3.55 -21.46 -9.73
CA LEU A 57 -2.11 -21.72 -9.85
C LEU A 57 -1.69 -23.08 -9.30
N ARG A 58 -2.53 -23.82 -8.58
CA ARG A 58 -2.14 -25.13 -8.05
C ARG A 58 -1.82 -26.11 -9.20
N ALA A 59 -0.55 -26.46 -9.32
CA ALA A 59 -0.07 -27.39 -10.31
C ALA A 59 -0.61 -28.80 -10.04
N LYS A 60 -1.02 -29.49 -11.10
CA LYS A 60 -1.50 -30.87 -11.08
C LYS A 60 -0.51 -31.77 -11.81
N ASN A 61 -0.58 -33.07 -11.53
CA ASN A 61 0.15 -34.06 -12.33
C ASN A 61 -0.44 -34.13 -13.75
N TRP A 62 0.12 -33.36 -14.69
CA TRP A 62 -0.48 -33.14 -16.01
C TRP A 62 -0.28 -34.29 -16.99
N ALA A 63 0.82 -35.04 -16.87
CA ALA A 63 1.17 -36.12 -17.80
C ALA A 63 1.03 -37.52 -17.17
N GLY A 64 0.72 -37.61 -15.88
CA GLY A 64 0.59 -38.89 -15.18
C GLY A 64 1.92 -39.59 -14.91
N ASP A 65 3.05 -38.96 -15.24
CA ASP A 65 4.39 -39.51 -15.09
C ASP A 65 5.07 -39.02 -13.79
N PRO A 66 6.20 -39.64 -13.40
CA PRO A 66 6.94 -39.25 -12.19
C PRO A 66 7.49 -37.81 -12.24
N VAL A 67 7.95 -37.34 -13.40
CA VAL A 67 8.54 -36.01 -13.58
C VAL A 67 7.47 -34.93 -13.43
N SER A 68 6.31 -35.11 -14.06
CA SER A 68 5.19 -34.17 -13.92
C SER A 68 4.64 -34.14 -12.50
N LYS A 69 4.64 -35.28 -11.79
CA LYS A 69 4.29 -35.34 -10.37
C LYS A 69 5.29 -34.56 -9.51
N GLU A 70 6.59 -34.84 -9.63
CA GLU A 70 7.64 -34.18 -8.85
C GLU A 70 7.66 -32.67 -9.12
N THR A 71 7.55 -32.27 -10.39
CA THR A 71 7.53 -30.86 -10.77
C THR A 71 6.31 -30.14 -10.18
N ALA A 72 5.12 -30.74 -10.24
CA ALA A 72 3.92 -30.16 -9.65
C ALA A 72 4.05 -30.04 -8.12
N GLN A 73 4.63 -31.03 -7.44
CA GLN A 73 4.89 -30.98 -6.00
C GLN A 73 5.85 -29.85 -5.66
N LYS A 74 6.99 -29.75 -6.35
CA LYS A 74 7.99 -28.72 -6.09
C LYS A 74 7.44 -27.32 -6.37
N PHE A 75 6.74 -27.14 -7.48
CA PHE A 75 6.08 -25.88 -7.81
C PHE A 75 5.10 -25.47 -6.71
N ASN A 76 4.23 -26.38 -6.25
CA ASN A 76 3.25 -26.08 -5.22
C ASN A 76 3.92 -25.76 -3.88
N GLN A 77 5.00 -26.47 -3.55
CA GLN A 77 5.77 -26.21 -2.33
C GLN A 77 6.35 -24.80 -2.34
N ASP A 78 7.06 -24.43 -3.41
CA ASP A 78 7.71 -23.13 -3.54
C ASP A 78 6.68 -21.97 -3.69
N THR A 79 5.49 -22.25 -4.23
CA THR A 79 4.46 -21.23 -4.48
C THR A 79 3.54 -20.98 -3.28
N PHE A 80 3.17 -22.03 -2.53
CA PHE A 80 2.14 -21.96 -1.49
C PHE A 80 2.61 -22.39 -0.09
N GLU A 81 3.57 -23.30 0.02
CA GLU A 81 3.83 -24.03 1.28
C GLU A 81 5.14 -23.61 1.94
N ALA A 82 5.98 -22.83 1.27
CA ALA A 82 7.26 -22.33 1.77
C ALA A 82 7.16 -21.17 2.79
N GLY A 83 6.00 -20.98 3.44
CA GLY A 83 5.78 -19.95 4.45
C GLY A 83 6.00 -18.53 3.92
N ASP A 84 6.84 -17.74 4.62
CA ASP A 84 7.19 -16.37 4.22
C ASP A 84 7.97 -16.32 2.90
N SER A 85 8.66 -17.41 2.55
CA SER A 85 9.38 -17.57 1.28
C SER A 85 8.49 -18.03 0.13
N ALA A 86 7.22 -18.35 0.40
CA ALA A 86 6.29 -18.78 -0.64
C ALA A 86 6.00 -17.60 -1.58
N ALA A 87 6.07 -17.84 -2.89
CA ALA A 87 5.91 -16.80 -3.90
C ALA A 87 4.58 -16.05 -3.75
N LEU A 88 3.49 -16.77 -3.44
CA LEU A 88 2.18 -16.15 -3.26
C LEU A 88 2.10 -15.29 -1.99
N THR A 89 2.81 -15.66 -0.92
CA THR A 89 2.93 -14.84 0.30
C THR A 89 3.60 -13.51 -0.03
N ALA A 90 4.71 -13.52 -0.77
CA ALA A 90 5.40 -12.29 -1.16
C ALA A 90 4.52 -11.35 -2.00
N ILE A 91 3.71 -11.90 -2.92
CA ILE A 91 2.77 -11.10 -3.72
C ILE A 91 1.65 -10.51 -2.83
N LYS A 92 1.11 -11.29 -1.89
CA LYS A 92 0.09 -10.83 -0.94
C LYS A 92 0.63 -9.71 -0.02
N GLU A 93 1.89 -9.79 0.39
CA GLU A 93 2.53 -8.71 1.15
C GLU A 93 2.77 -7.45 0.30
N TYR A 94 3.17 -7.60 -0.96
CA TYR A 94 3.28 -6.47 -1.88
C TYR A 94 1.92 -5.78 -2.12
N ARG A 95 0.83 -6.54 -2.22
CA ARG A 95 -0.54 -5.99 -2.26
C ARG A 95 -0.83 -5.10 -1.05
N LYS A 96 -0.51 -5.56 0.16
CA LYS A 96 -0.67 -4.76 1.40
C LYS A 96 0.17 -3.49 1.40
N GLN A 97 1.34 -3.52 0.76
CA GLN A 97 2.17 -2.31 0.58
C GLN A 97 1.47 -1.30 -0.33
N LEU A 98 0.94 -1.74 -1.48
CA LEU A 98 0.18 -0.87 -2.39
C LEU A 98 -1.03 -0.24 -1.69
N GLU A 99 -1.80 -1.06 -0.95
CA GLU A 99 -2.94 -0.59 -0.17
C GLU A 99 -2.54 0.47 0.86
N GLY A 100 -1.46 0.25 1.61
CA GLY A 100 -0.96 1.22 2.57
C GLY A 100 -0.50 2.53 1.93
N VAL A 101 0.09 2.49 0.74
CA VAL A 101 0.46 3.71 -0.01
C VAL A 101 -0.79 4.50 -0.40
N VAL A 102 -1.84 3.83 -0.91
CA VAL A 102 -3.11 4.50 -1.23
C VAL A 102 -3.72 5.17 0.01
N GLN A 103 -3.73 4.48 1.14
CA GLN A 103 -4.25 5.00 2.41
C GLN A 103 -3.43 6.21 2.91
N GLN A 104 -2.10 6.15 2.82
CA GLN A 104 -1.23 7.27 3.20
C GLN A 104 -1.45 8.49 2.30
N LEU A 105 -1.52 8.31 0.99
CA LEU A 105 -1.79 9.42 0.06
C LEU A 105 -3.17 10.04 0.30
N GLN A 106 -4.18 9.23 0.63
CA GLN A 106 -5.51 9.71 1.01
C GLN A 106 -5.45 10.55 2.30
N ALA A 107 -4.77 10.06 3.34
CA ALA A 107 -4.63 10.78 4.61
C ALA A 107 -3.89 12.13 4.42
N ILE A 108 -2.86 12.16 3.59
CA ILE A 108 -2.13 13.39 3.25
C ILE A 108 -3.04 14.36 2.50
N GLU A 109 -3.80 13.90 1.50
CA GLU A 109 -4.74 14.73 0.75
C GLU A 109 -5.82 15.35 1.65
N ASP A 110 -6.42 14.55 2.54
CA ASP A 110 -7.45 15.00 3.48
C ASP A 110 -6.89 16.04 4.46
N ASN A 111 -5.64 15.86 4.90
CA ASN A 111 -4.96 16.83 5.74
C ASN A 111 -4.74 18.17 5.01
N TYR A 112 -4.30 18.16 3.74
CA TYR A 112 -4.15 19.37 2.94
C TYR A 112 -5.48 20.11 2.77
N ARG A 113 -6.55 19.39 2.42
CA ARG A 113 -7.89 19.99 2.24
C ARG A 113 -8.41 20.64 3.52
N ARG A 114 -8.17 20.02 4.67
CA ARG A 114 -8.54 20.57 5.99
C ARG A 114 -7.79 21.86 6.30
N VAL A 115 -6.45 21.85 6.17
CA VAL A 115 -5.62 23.03 6.46
C VAL A 115 -5.95 24.20 5.53
N GLU A 116 -6.14 23.92 4.24
CA GLU A 116 -6.52 24.97 3.28
C GLU A 116 -7.93 25.50 3.56
N GLY A 117 -8.87 24.63 3.92
CA GLY A 117 -10.22 25.03 4.34
C GLY A 117 -10.22 25.93 5.58
N ASP A 118 -9.41 25.60 6.59
CA ASP A 118 -9.25 26.37 7.81
C ASP A 118 -8.59 27.75 7.55
N ASN A 119 -7.64 27.80 6.62
CA ASN A 119 -7.04 29.05 6.16
C ASN A 119 -8.08 29.92 5.43
N VAL A 120 -8.79 29.40 4.43
CA VAL A 120 -9.81 30.20 3.72
C VAL A 120 -10.89 30.73 4.67
N ALA A 121 -11.31 29.93 5.66
CA ALA A 121 -12.29 30.33 6.67
C ALA A 121 -11.78 31.43 7.62
N SER A 122 -10.51 31.38 8.03
CA SER A 122 -9.91 32.40 8.90
C SER A 122 -9.70 33.73 8.18
N TRP A 123 -9.22 33.71 6.93
CA TRP A 123 -9.06 34.91 6.10
C TRP A 123 -10.39 35.55 5.69
N GLY A 124 -11.43 34.73 5.49
CA GLY A 124 -12.79 35.21 5.23
C GLY A 124 -13.44 35.95 6.40
N ARG A 125 -13.01 35.67 7.64
CA ARG A 125 -13.44 36.43 8.83
C ARG A 125 -12.73 37.77 8.94
N VAL A 126 -11.42 37.83 8.70
CA VAL A 126 -10.62 39.07 8.80
C VAL A 126 -11.06 40.14 7.78
N LYS A 127 -11.63 39.77 6.64
CA LYS A 127 -12.14 40.73 5.64
C LYS A 127 -13.56 41.24 5.88
N ARG A 128 -14.24 40.77 6.93
CA ARG A 128 -15.63 41.17 7.26
C ARG A 128 -15.74 42.08 8.48
N ASP A 129 -14.61 42.43 9.10
CA ASP A 129 -14.47 43.46 10.13
C ASP A 129 -13.86 44.73 9.53
#